data_AF-A0A6P7F9D7-F1
#
_entry.id   AF-A0A6P7F9D7-F1
#
_cell.length_a   1.000
_cell.length_b   1.000
_cell.length_c   1.000
_cell.angle_alpha   90.00
_cell.angle_beta   90.00
_cell.angle_gamma   90.00
#
_symmetry.space_group_name_H-M   'P 1'
#
loop_
_entity.id
_entity.type
_entity.pdbx_description
1 polymer ?
#
loop_
_entity_poly.entity_id
_entity_poly.type
_entity_poly.pdbx_seq_one_letter_code
_entity_poly.pdbx_strand_id
1 'polypeptide(L)'
;MDTVKELKEQIISNYAITSFIILTSFLCSFYIFNTCRKIRVVKPEDMKIYNKDCPICFNLLTMPIRSKCGHAYCLDCLYTFRNKNSWNYSCPYCRAPLKKLQLIENEDNKYSDLTKEMVKRKLKLISENTV
;
A
#
# COMPACT_ATOMS: atom_id res chain seq x y z
N MET A 1 -12.22 5.79 65.67
CA MET A 1 -11.75 6.91 64.83
C MET A 1 -10.70 6.45 63.82
N ASP A 2 -10.14 5.26 64.07
CA ASP A 2 -9.00 4.68 63.36
C ASP A 2 -9.39 4.07 62.01
N THR A 3 -10.56 3.42 61.92
CA THR A 3 -11.06 2.82 60.67
C THR A 3 -11.33 3.87 59.57
N VAL A 4 -11.87 5.04 59.93
CA VAL A 4 -12.13 6.14 58.99
C VAL A 4 -10.82 6.78 58.50
N LYS A 5 -9.79 6.82 59.35
CA LYS A 5 -8.45 7.31 58.97
C LYS A 5 -7.78 6.34 58.00
N GLU A 6 -7.85 5.05 58.30
CA GLU A 6 -7.31 3.97 57.47
C GLU A 6 -8.01 3.90 56.10
N LEU A 7 -9.35 4.05 56.07
CA LEU A 7 -10.14 4.16 54.84
C LEU A 7 -9.73 5.39 54.00
N LYS A 8 -9.50 6.56 54.63
CA LYS A 8 -9.04 7.76 53.92
C LYS A 8 -7.64 7.57 53.33
N GLU A 9 -6.73 6.97 54.10
CA GLU A 9 -5.37 6.68 53.63
C GLU A 9 -5.38 5.70 52.44
N GLN A 10 -6.24 4.68 52.47
CA GLN A 10 -6.44 3.76 51.34
C GLN A 10 -7.04 4.45 50.11
N ILE A 11 -8.03 5.34 50.28
CA ILE A 11 -8.64 6.08 49.17
C ILE A 11 -7.61 7.01 48.52
N ILE A 12 -6.81 7.72 49.31
CA ILE A 12 -5.75 8.61 48.81
C ILE A 12 -4.70 7.80 48.02
N SER A 13 -4.30 6.63 48.53
CA SER A 13 -3.40 5.72 47.84
C SER A 13 -3.97 5.24 46.50
N ASN A 14 -5.22 4.79 46.47
CA ASN A 14 -5.87 4.31 45.24
C ASN A 14 -6.05 5.42 44.20
N TYR A 15 -6.38 6.64 44.62
CA TYR A 15 -6.42 7.80 43.72
C TYR A 15 -5.04 8.13 43.15
N ALA A 16 -3.98 8.07 43.96
CA ALA A 16 -2.62 8.30 43.51
C ALA A 16 -2.16 7.24 42.49
N ILE A 17 -2.45 5.96 42.75
CA ILE A 17 -2.11 4.84 41.85
C ILE A 17 -2.86 4.96 40.52
N THR A 18 -4.17 5.20 40.57
CA THR A 18 -4.99 5.34 39.36
C THR A 18 -4.58 6.56 38.54
N SER A 19 -4.27 7.68 39.19
CA SER A 19 -3.72 8.88 38.52
C SER A 19 -2.39 8.59 37.82
N PHE A 20 -1.48 7.86 38.47
CA PHE A 20 -0.20 7.46 37.88
C PHE A 20 -0.36 6.51 36.68
N ILE A 21 -1.28 5.55 36.75
CA ILE A 21 -1.58 4.63 35.64
C ILE A 21 -2.16 5.39 34.44
N ILE A 22 -3.04 6.36 34.69
CA ILE A 22 -3.62 7.19 33.63
C ILE A 22 -2.51 8.03 32.98
N LEU A 23 -1.67 8.72 33.77
CA LEU A 23 -0.57 9.52 33.25
C LEU A 23 0.43 8.69 32.44
N THR A 24 0.82 7.51 32.92
CA THR A 24 1.73 6.61 32.18
C THR A 24 1.09 6.09 30.89
N SER A 25 -0.20 5.77 30.89
CA SER A 25 -0.94 5.35 29.70
C SER A 25 -1.08 6.47 28.66
N PHE A 26 -1.34 7.71 29.12
CA PHE A 26 -1.40 8.89 28.26
C PHE A 26 -0.02 9.22 27.68
N LEU A 27 1.04 9.19 28.48
CA LEU A 27 2.41 9.41 28.00
C LEU A 27 2.86 8.30 27.03
N CYS A 28 2.49 7.05 27.28
CA CYS A 28 2.77 5.94 26.37
C CYS A 28 2.03 6.12 25.03
N SER A 29 0.74 6.47 25.07
CA SER A 29 -0.06 6.75 23.88
C SER A 29 0.47 7.95 23.11
N PHE A 30 0.87 9.02 23.80
CA PHE A 30 1.48 10.20 23.20
C PHE A 30 2.85 9.85 22.58
N TYR A 31 3.69 9.09 23.27
CA TYR A 31 4.98 8.64 22.74
C TYR A 31 4.81 7.74 21.52
N ILE A 32 3.91 6.76 21.55
CA ILE A 32 3.57 5.91 20.40
C ILE A 32 3.01 6.76 19.25
N PHE A 33 2.08 7.68 19.53
CA PHE A 33 1.51 8.57 18.51
C PHE A 33 2.59 9.47 17.86
N ASN A 34 3.51 10.03 18.65
CA ASN A 34 4.58 10.89 18.15
C ASN A 34 5.69 10.11 17.43
N THR A 35 6.01 8.89 17.86
CA THR A 35 7.00 8.03 17.20
C THR A 35 6.45 7.41 15.91
N CYS A 36 5.18 7.00 15.86
CA CYS A 36 4.51 6.55 14.64
C CYS A 36 4.34 7.66 13.59
N ARG A 37 4.34 8.93 14.00
CA ARG A 37 4.27 10.08 13.07
C ARG A 37 5.58 10.32 12.30
N LYS A 38 6.67 9.61 12.65
CA LYS A 38 7.92 9.57 11.86
C LYS A 38 7.90 8.50 10.75
N ILE A 39 6.73 8.17 10.20
CA ILE A 39 6.66 7.56 8.87
C ILE A 39 7.24 8.61 7.90
N ARG A 40 8.48 8.41 7.46
CA ARG A 40 9.01 9.13 6.30
C ARG A 40 8.08 8.81 5.14
N VAL A 41 7.26 9.79 4.74
CA VAL A 41 6.59 9.77 3.44
C VAL A 41 7.71 9.86 2.41
N VAL A 42 8.19 8.69 1.97
CA VAL A 42 9.10 8.61 0.83
C VAL A 42 8.33 9.21 -0.34
N LYS A 43 8.86 10.29 -0.92
CA LYS A 43 8.26 10.86 -2.12
C LYS A 43 8.26 9.76 -3.18
N PRO A 44 7.17 9.60 -3.96
CA PRO A 44 7.06 8.53 -4.95
C PRO A 44 8.17 8.53 -6.02
N GLU A 45 8.91 9.63 -6.12
CA GLU A 45 10.07 9.86 -7.00
C GLU A 45 11.42 9.39 -6.41
N ASP A 46 11.54 9.23 -5.09
CA ASP A 46 12.78 8.79 -4.40
C ASP A 46 12.79 7.28 -4.10
N MET A 47 11.67 6.59 -4.29
CA MET A 47 11.60 5.13 -4.21
C MET A 47 11.98 4.54 -5.57
N LYS A 48 13.27 4.29 -5.79
CA LYS A 48 13.68 3.34 -6.84
C LYS A 48 12.96 2.02 -6.55
N ILE A 49 11.98 1.69 -7.38
CA ILE A 49 11.16 0.49 -7.26
C ILE A 49 12.07 -0.70 -7.54
N TYR A 50 12.69 -1.25 -6.50
CA TYR A 50 13.50 -2.47 -6.60
C TYR A 50 12.67 -3.75 -6.52
N ASN A 51 11.32 -3.67 -6.47
CA ASN A 51 10.50 -4.83 -6.78
C ASN A 51 10.31 -4.91 -8.29
N LYS A 52 11.33 -5.46 -8.96
CA LYS A 52 11.25 -5.81 -10.38
C LYS A 52 10.31 -7.00 -10.62
N ASP A 53 9.65 -7.55 -9.61
CA ASP A 53 8.79 -8.73 -9.72
C ASP A 53 7.32 -8.37 -9.92
N CYS A 54 6.66 -9.15 -10.77
CA CYS A 54 5.23 -9.04 -11.00
C CYS A 54 4.45 -9.68 -9.84
N PRO A 55 3.49 -8.99 -9.22
CA PRO A 55 2.71 -9.55 -8.10
C PRO A 55 1.69 -10.61 -8.52
N ILE A 56 1.58 -10.92 -9.82
CA ILE A 56 0.69 -11.98 -10.35
C ILE A 56 1.46 -13.29 -10.57
N CYS A 57 2.61 -13.23 -11.24
CA CYS A 57 3.42 -14.41 -11.55
C CYS A 57 4.67 -14.57 -10.68
N PHE A 58 4.97 -13.60 -9.81
CA PHE A 58 6.11 -13.57 -8.90
C PHE A 58 7.49 -13.67 -9.58
N ASN A 59 7.54 -13.40 -10.89
CA ASN A 59 8.77 -13.35 -11.68
C ASN A 59 9.10 -11.91 -12.08
N LEU A 60 10.32 -11.71 -12.57
CA LEU A 60 10.78 -10.45 -13.14
C LEU A 60 9.78 -9.91 -14.19
N LEU A 61 9.50 -8.62 -14.10
CA LEU A 61 8.56 -7.91 -14.97
C LEU A 61 9.02 -7.96 -16.42
N THR A 62 8.30 -8.73 -17.21
CA THR A 62 8.43 -8.80 -18.67
C THR A 62 7.39 -7.88 -19.29
N MET A 63 7.82 -6.90 -20.08
CA MET A 63 6.97 -5.84 -20.64
C MET A 63 6.14 -5.15 -19.55
N PRO A 64 6.79 -4.49 -18.57
CA PRO A 64 6.12 -3.89 -17.45
C PRO A 64 5.10 -2.85 -17.89
N ILE A 65 3.89 -2.98 -17.36
CA ILE A 65 2.84 -1.97 -17.49
C ILE A 65 2.45 -1.44 -16.13
N ARG A 66 2.42 -0.10 -16.01
CA ARG A 66 2.02 0.60 -14.79
C ARG A 66 0.57 1.02 -14.88
N SER A 67 -0.15 0.81 -13.78
CA SER A 67 -1.47 1.39 -13.57
C SER A 67 -1.37 2.77 -12.89
N LYS A 68 -2.42 3.59 -12.99
CA LYS A 68 -2.48 4.89 -12.28
C LYS A 68 -2.32 4.79 -10.76
N CYS A 69 -2.70 3.66 -10.15
CA CYS A 69 -2.49 3.45 -8.72
C CYS A 69 -1.02 3.17 -8.35
N GLY A 70 -0.12 3.10 -9.33
CA GLY A 70 1.32 2.96 -9.11
C GLY A 70 1.86 1.53 -9.22
N HIS A 71 0.99 0.51 -9.22
CA HIS A 71 1.41 -0.89 -9.32
C HIS A 71 1.73 -1.29 -10.77
N ALA A 72 2.77 -2.12 -10.92
CA ALA A 72 3.27 -2.62 -12.19
C ALA A 72 3.09 -4.15 -12.32
N TYR A 73 2.87 -4.62 -13.55
CA TYR A 73 2.62 -6.02 -13.88
C TYR A 73 3.25 -6.38 -15.23
N CYS A 74 3.45 -7.67 -15.50
CA CYS A 74 3.68 -8.11 -16.87
C CYS A 74 2.42 -7.83 -17.70
N LEU A 75 2.59 -7.40 -18.95
CA LEU A 75 1.48 -7.16 -19.88
C LEU A 75 0.53 -8.36 -19.95
N ASP A 76 1.09 -9.55 -20.14
CA ASP A 76 0.32 -10.78 -20.30
C ASP A 76 -0.36 -11.23 -19.00
N CYS A 77 0.27 -10.99 -17.86
CA CYS A 77 -0.33 -11.31 -16.57
C CYS A 77 -1.57 -10.46 -16.31
N LEU A 78 -1.50 -9.14 -16.54
CA LEU A 78 -2.67 -8.28 -16.36
C LEU A 78 -3.76 -8.56 -17.40
N TYR A 79 -3.38 -8.81 -18.65
CA TYR A 79 -4.32 -9.19 -19.72
C TYR A 79 -5.09 -10.46 -19.36
N THR A 80 -4.37 -11.51 -18.93
CA THR A 80 -4.98 -12.79 -18.52
C THR A 80 -5.87 -12.64 -17.30
N PHE A 81 -5.42 -11.88 -16.29
CA PHE A 81 -6.22 -11.59 -15.10
C PHE A 81 -7.55 -10.93 -15.49
N ARG A 82 -7.51 -9.95 -16.40
CA ARG A 82 -8.70 -9.24 -16.86
C ARG A 82 -9.65 -10.12 -17.65
N ASN A 83 -9.14 -10.98 -18.51
CA ASN A 83 -9.98 -11.91 -19.28
C ASN A 83 -10.70 -12.91 -18.37
N LYS A 84 -10.09 -13.31 -17.25
CA LYS A 84 -10.73 -14.17 -16.24
C LYS A 84 -11.75 -13.42 -15.37
N ASN A 85 -11.49 -12.14 -15.09
CA ASN A 85 -12.31 -11.29 -14.21
C ASN A 85 -13.02 -10.18 -15.01
N SER A 86 -13.76 -10.55 -16.05
CA SER A 86 -14.43 -9.60 -16.96
C SER A 86 -15.45 -8.67 -16.28
N TRP A 87 -15.86 -8.99 -15.05
CA TRP A 87 -16.83 -8.23 -14.26
C TRP A 87 -16.15 -7.31 -13.23
N ASN A 88 -14.83 -7.39 -13.05
CA ASN A 88 -14.11 -6.58 -12.05
C ASN A 88 -12.83 -5.95 -12.62
N TYR A 89 -12.92 -4.65 -12.94
CA TYR A 89 -11.84 -3.85 -13.53
C TYR A 89 -10.97 -3.14 -12.49
N SER A 90 -10.60 -3.88 -11.44
CA SER A 90 -9.84 -3.36 -10.31
C SER A 90 -8.39 -3.86 -10.34
N CYS A 91 -7.50 -3.05 -9.75
CA CYS A 91 -6.10 -3.38 -9.58
C CYS A 91 -5.95 -4.69 -8.78
N PRO A 92 -5.24 -5.72 -9.29
CA PRO A 92 -5.03 -6.97 -8.57
C PRO A 92 -4.41 -6.80 -7.19
N TYR A 93 -3.57 -5.77 -7.02
CA TYR A 93 -2.84 -5.51 -5.78
C TYR A 93 -3.66 -4.69 -4.77
N CYS A 94 -4.13 -3.50 -5.15
CA CYS A 94 -4.78 -2.56 -4.21
C CYS A 94 -6.28 -2.34 -4.45
N ARG A 95 -6.87 -3.04 -5.43
CA ARG A 95 -8.29 -2.94 -5.79
C ARG A 95 -8.76 -1.56 -6.27
N ALA A 96 -7.85 -0.61 -6.49
CA ALA A 96 -8.19 0.67 -7.11
C ALA A 96 -8.68 0.48 -8.56
N PRO A 97 -9.59 1.33 -9.07
CA PRO A 97 -10.06 1.25 -10.45
C PRO A 97 -8.93 1.39 -11.48
N LEU A 98 -8.86 0.48 -12.45
CA LEU A 98 -7.85 0.50 -13.51
C LEU A 98 -8.29 1.41 -14.67
N LYS A 99 -8.12 2.72 -14.55
CA LYS A 99 -8.58 3.68 -15.59
C LYS A 99 -7.61 3.94 -16.74
N LYS A 100 -6.29 3.87 -16.49
CA LYS A 100 -5.25 4.09 -17.52
C LYS A 100 -4.02 3.25 -17.20
N LEU A 101 -3.49 2.60 -18.23
CA LEU A 101 -2.28 1.78 -18.19
C LEU A 101 -1.21 2.43 -19.07
N GLN A 102 0.04 2.30 -18.67
CA GLN A 102 1.20 2.84 -19.39
C GLN A 102 2.29 1.79 -19.47
N LEU A 103 2.94 1.68 -20.63
CA LEU A 103 4.19 0.94 -20.74
C LEU A 103 5.29 1.64 -19.96
N ILE A 104 6.09 0.86 -19.25
CA ILE A 104 7.32 1.34 -18.64
C ILE A 104 8.48 0.89 -19.52
N GLU A 105 9.17 1.86 -20.13
CA GLU A 105 10.44 1.61 -20.79
C GLU A 105 11.52 1.58 -19.70
N ASN A 106 12.19 0.44 -19.52
CA ASN A 106 13.38 0.34 -18.69
C ASN A 106 14.59 0.28 -19.61
N GLU A 107 15.77 0.72 -19.14
CA GLU A 107 17.04 0.62 -19.89
C GLU A 107 17.31 -0.83 -20.37
N ASP A 108 16.93 -1.80 -19.55
CA ASP A 108 17.03 -3.24 -19.83
C ASP A 108 16.00 -3.75 -20.87
N ASN A 109 14.91 -3.02 -21.09
CA ASN A 109 13.75 -3.43 -21.90
C ASN A 109 13.67 -2.66 -23.22
N LYS A 110 14.65 -2.88 -24.10
CA LYS A 110 14.65 -2.33 -25.46
C LYS A 110 13.76 -3.15 -26.39
N TYR A 111 12.48 -2.81 -26.44
CA TYR A 111 11.49 -3.41 -27.34
C TYR A 111 11.58 -2.84 -28.76
N SER A 112 11.45 -3.71 -29.77
CA SER A 112 11.37 -3.31 -31.19
C SER A 112 10.07 -2.56 -31.47
N ASP A 113 10.03 -1.75 -32.53
CA ASP A 113 8.83 -0.97 -32.91
C ASP A 113 7.60 -1.85 -33.14
N LEU A 114 7.81 -3.04 -33.72
CA LEU A 114 6.78 -4.07 -33.88
C LEU A 114 6.21 -4.49 -32.52
N THR A 115 7.08 -4.79 -31.55
CA THR A 115 6.63 -5.17 -30.21
C THR A 115 5.92 -4.02 -29.49
N LYS A 116 6.41 -2.77 -29.62
CA LYS A 116 5.73 -1.60 -29.03
C LYS A 116 4.31 -1.44 -29.56
N GLU A 117 4.11 -1.58 -30.86
CA GLU A 117 2.77 -1.51 -31.46
C GLU A 117 1.87 -2.69 -31.05
N MET A 118 2.41 -3.90 -30.95
CA MET A 118 1.66 -5.04 -30.40
C MET A 118 1.19 -4.78 -28.97
N VAL A 119 2.04 -4.22 -28.10
CA VAL A 119 1.63 -3.89 -26.74
C VAL A 119 0.58 -2.78 -26.73
N LYS A 120 0.74 -1.75 -27.54
CA LYS A 120 -0.23 -0.65 -27.65
C LYS A 120 -1.63 -1.16 -28.01
N ARG A 121 -1.72 -2.14 -28.92
CA ARG A 121 -2.97 -2.84 -29.25
C ARG A 121 -3.52 -3.61 -28.04
N LYS A 122 -2.70 -4.43 -27.35
CA LYS A 122 -3.13 -5.15 -26.13
C LYS A 122 -3.59 -4.17 -25.03
N LEU A 123 -2.87 -3.07 -24.82
CA LEU A 123 -3.23 -2.04 -23.84
C LEU A 123 -4.54 -1.36 -24.18
N LYS A 124 -4.80 -1.09 -25.47
CA LYS A 124 -6.08 -0.53 -25.93
C LYS A 124 -7.24 -1.48 -25.58
N LEU A 125 -7.10 -2.78 -25.90
CA LEU A 125 -8.08 -3.82 -25.52
C LEU A 125 -8.30 -3.88 -24.01
N ILE A 126 -7.23 -3.75 -23.22
CA ILE A 126 -7.35 -3.68 -21.77
C ILE A 126 -8.06 -2.37 -21.39
N SER A 127 -7.75 -1.20 -21.93
CA SER A 127 -8.40 0.05 -21.53
C SER A 127 -9.88 0.16 -21.93
N GLU A 128 -10.28 -0.39 -23.08
CA GLU A 128 -11.64 -0.20 -23.62
C GLU A 128 -12.71 -0.97 -22.83
N ASN A 129 -12.31 -2.06 -22.18
CA ASN A 129 -13.20 -2.82 -21.31
C ASN A 129 -13.43 -2.12 -19.95
N THR A 130 -13.00 -0.87 -19.72
CA THR A 130 -13.09 -0.20 -18.39
C THR A 130 -14.33 0.69 -18.22
N VAL A 131 -15.19 0.77 -19.23
CA VAL A 131 -16.43 1.55 -19.25
C VAL A 131 -17.61 0.69 -18.82
#